data_AF-A0A6A6KGA9-F1
#
_entry.id   AF-A0A6A6KGA9-F1
#
_cell.length_a   1.000
_cell.length_b   1.000
_cell.length_c   1.000
_cell.angle_alpha   90.00
_cell.angle_beta   90.00
_cell.angle_gamma   90.00
#
_symmetry.space_group_name_H-M   'P 1'
#
loop_
_entity.id
_entity.type
_entity.pdbx_description
1 polymer ?
#
loop_
_entity_poly.entity_id
_entity_poly.type
_entity_poly.pdbx_seq_one_letter_code
_entity_poly.pdbx_strand_id
1 'polypeptide(L)'
;MKNKTEQEIVLLRQHDQDAYRLQLKLFLYEVKQQQLLSGVRTFLKVYSTISIAKLANYMEADEPTLRTILMVSKHKTHAIYFEGKILSNADVDFYIHDDMIHVIESKPSKLYGNYFLWQIVKLEGMINDMDRIKLD
;
A
#
# COMPACT_ATOMS: atom_id res chain seq x y z
N MET A 1 30.16 1.99 -52.10
CA MET A 1 30.23 2.98 -51.01
C MET A 1 28.82 3.24 -50.52
N LYS A 2 28.43 2.76 -49.32
CA LYS A 2 27.09 3.05 -48.78
C LYS A 2 26.96 4.56 -48.55
N ASN A 3 25.88 5.16 -49.06
CA ASN A 3 25.66 6.60 -49.02
C ASN A 3 25.58 7.07 -47.57
N LYS A 4 26.18 8.22 -47.26
CA LYS A 4 26.31 8.79 -45.91
C LYS A 4 24.96 8.89 -45.17
N THR A 5 23.89 9.15 -45.94
CA THR A 5 22.51 9.22 -45.48
C THR A 5 21.92 7.87 -45.04
N GLU A 6 22.30 6.76 -45.69
CA GLU A 6 21.86 5.42 -45.27
C GLU A 6 22.52 4.99 -43.96
N GLN A 7 23.76 5.45 -43.71
CA GLN A 7 24.47 5.19 -42.46
C GLN A 7 23.83 5.97 -41.29
N GLU A 8 23.43 7.22 -41.50
CA GLU A 8 22.72 8.02 -40.49
C GLU A 8 21.34 7.46 -40.14
N ILE A 9 20.56 6.99 -41.11
CA ILE A 9 19.23 6.38 -40.86
C ILE A 9 19.37 5.04 -40.10
N VAL A 10 20.44 4.29 -40.33
CA VAL A 10 20.73 3.06 -39.58
C VAL A 10 21.16 3.38 -38.15
N LEU A 11 22.00 4.40 -37.95
CA LEU A 11 22.42 4.87 -36.62
C LEU A 11 21.25 5.40 -35.79
N LEU A 12 20.34 6.18 -36.38
CA LEU A 12 19.14 6.68 -35.70
C LEU A 12 18.21 5.52 -35.29
N ARG A 13 17.98 4.55 -36.18
CA ARG A 13 17.22 3.34 -35.84
C ARG A 13 17.88 2.50 -34.75
N GLN A 14 19.21 2.40 -34.74
CA GLN A 14 19.92 1.71 -33.66
C GLN A 14 19.75 2.44 -32.33
N HIS A 15 19.85 3.77 -32.31
CA HIS A 15 19.68 4.58 -31.11
C HIS A 15 18.24 4.50 -30.55
N ASP A 16 17.22 4.52 -31.40
CA ASP A 16 15.82 4.33 -30.99
C ASP A 16 15.57 2.94 -30.39
N GLN A 17 16.20 1.90 -30.97
CA GLN A 17 16.13 0.54 -30.44
C GLN A 17 16.85 0.40 -29.10
N ASP A 18 17.98 1.09 -28.91
CA ASP A 18 18.74 1.05 -27.66
C ASP A 18 18.02 1.79 -26.53
N ALA A 19 17.38 2.94 -26.82
CA ALA A 19 16.52 3.63 -25.87
C ALA A 19 15.33 2.77 -25.43
N TYR A 20 14.67 2.10 -26.38
CA TYR A 20 13.57 1.18 -26.09
C TYR A 20 14.03 -0.01 -25.23
N ARG A 21 15.16 -0.64 -25.57
CA ARG A 21 15.73 -1.76 -24.80
C ARG A 21 16.08 -1.35 -23.38
N LEU A 22 16.61 -0.14 -23.19
CA LEU A 22 16.93 0.37 -21.86
C LEU A 22 15.66 0.57 -21.02
N GLN A 23 14.64 1.23 -21.56
CA GLN A 23 13.36 1.40 -20.87
C GLN A 23 12.71 0.06 -20.53
N LEU A 24 12.70 -0.89 -21.47
CA LEU A 24 12.16 -2.23 -21.23
C LEU A 24 12.94 -2.95 -20.13
N LYS A 25 14.27 -2.85 -20.11
CA LYS A 25 15.11 -3.45 -19.07
C LYS A 25 14.81 -2.86 -17.69
N LEU A 26 14.69 -1.53 -17.59
CA LEU A 26 14.34 -0.85 -16.34
C LEU A 26 12.94 -1.25 -15.85
N PHE A 27 11.97 -1.29 -16.77
CA PHE A 27 10.61 -1.71 -16.47
C PHE A 27 10.56 -3.15 -15.96
N LEU A 28 11.19 -4.09 -16.67
CA LEU A 28 11.23 -5.50 -16.25
C LEU A 28 11.95 -5.68 -14.90
N TYR A 29 12.94 -4.83 -14.61
CA TYR A 29 13.59 -4.82 -13.31
C TYR A 29 12.64 -4.38 -12.19
N GLU A 30 11.88 -3.30 -12.39
CA GLU A 30 10.87 -2.86 -11.42
C GLU A 30 9.75 -3.88 -11.23
N VAL A 31 9.25 -4.48 -12.32
CA VAL A 31 8.20 -5.51 -12.26
C VAL A 31 8.66 -6.71 -11.43
N LYS A 32 9.91 -7.16 -11.61
CA LYS A 32 10.48 -8.24 -10.79
C LYS A 32 10.56 -7.87 -9.31
N GLN A 33 10.96 -6.64 -8.99
CA GLN A 33 10.97 -6.17 -7.60
C GLN A 33 9.56 -6.11 -7.00
N GLN A 34 8.57 -5.64 -7.75
CA GLN A 34 7.17 -5.57 -7.29
C GLN A 34 6.55 -6.95 -7.09
N GLN A 35 6.90 -7.94 -7.91
CA GLN A 35 6.42 -9.31 -7.78
C GLN A 35 6.77 -9.90 -6.40
N LEU A 36 8.01 -9.70 -5.93
CA LEU A 36 8.45 -10.18 -4.62
C LEU A 36 7.64 -9.54 -3.47
N LEU A 37 7.37 -8.24 -3.57
CA LEU A 37 6.60 -7.48 -2.58
C LEU A 37 5.12 -7.90 -2.55
N SER A 38 4.56 -8.25 -3.71
CA SER A 38 3.19 -8.75 -3.85
C SER A 38 2.98 -10.09 -3.12
N GLY A 39 3.99 -10.95 -3.11
CA GLY A 39 3.96 -12.22 -2.37
C GLY A 39 3.74 -12.00 -0.87
N VAL A 40 4.59 -11.18 -0.24
CA VAL A 40 4.44 -10.81 1.19
C VAL A 40 3.08 -10.18 1.46
N ARG A 41 2.66 -9.23 0.61
CA ARG A 41 1.38 -8.51 0.76
C ARG A 41 0.19 -9.46 0.78
N THR A 42 0.21 -10.52 -0.03
CA THR A 42 -0.89 -11.49 -0.10
C THR A 42 -1.02 -12.27 1.20
N PHE A 43 0.09 -12.69 1.81
CA PHE A 43 0.07 -13.33 3.13
C PHE A 43 -0.40 -12.36 4.21
N LEU A 44 0.10 -11.12 4.22
CA LEU A 44 -0.32 -10.12 5.21
C LEU A 44 -1.81 -9.77 5.12
N LYS A 45 -2.47 -9.92 3.96
CA LYS A 45 -3.93 -9.75 3.87
C LYS A 45 -4.73 -10.82 4.58
N VAL A 46 -4.21 -12.04 4.66
CA VAL A 46 -4.93 -13.20 5.22
C VAL A 46 -4.74 -13.30 6.73
N TYR A 47 -3.64 -12.79 7.26
CA TYR A 47 -3.30 -12.87 8.68
C TYR A 47 -3.45 -11.53 9.39
N SER A 48 -4.25 -11.48 10.46
CA SER A 48 -4.28 -10.29 11.34
C SER A 48 -2.98 -10.14 12.15
N THR A 49 -2.37 -11.27 12.54
CA THR A 49 -1.08 -11.31 13.22
C THR A 49 -0.30 -12.56 12.79
N ILE A 50 1.01 -12.43 12.55
CA ILE A 50 1.88 -13.54 12.14
C ILE A 50 3.31 -13.33 12.64
N SER A 51 3.95 -14.39 13.14
CA SER A 51 5.38 -14.36 13.51
C SER A 51 6.26 -14.34 12.27
N ILE A 52 7.39 -13.62 12.32
CA ILE A 52 8.37 -13.56 11.23
C ILE A 52 8.85 -14.96 10.82
N ALA A 53 9.15 -15.84 11.79
CA ALA A 53 9.58 -17.22 11.54
C ALA A 53 8.58 -18.03 10.69
N LYS A 54 7.27 -17.95 11.02
CA LYS A 54 6.23 -18.65 10.25
C LYS A 54 6.10 -18.10 8.83
N LEU A 55 6.12 -16.78 8.68
CA LEU A 55 6.03 -16.16 7.36
C LEU A 55 7.28 -16.48 6.51
N ALA A 56 8.46 -16.53 7.12
CA ALA A 56 9.71 -16.92 6.47
C ALA A 56 9.63 -18.37 5.94
N ASN A 57 9.12 -19.30 6.76
CA ASN A 57 8.88 -20.68 6.36
C ASN A 57 7.87 -20.79 5.20
N TYR A 58 6.80 -19.99 5.19
CA TYR A 58 5.83 -19.99 4.09
C TYR A 58 6.37 -19.43 2.78
N MET A 59 7.34 -18.51 2.87
CA MET A 59 7.96 -17.89 1.71
C MET A 59 9.25 -18.58 1.27
N GLU A 60 9.64 -19.67 1.94
CA GLU A 60 10.91 -20.38 1.71
C GLU A 60 12.13 -19.43 1.73
N ALA A 61 12.07 -18.41 2.59
CA ALA A 61 13.09 -17.38 2.74
C ALA A 61 13.67 -17.40 4.14
N ASP A 62 14.89 -16.88 4.29
CA ASP A 62 15.49 -16.65 5.60
C ASP A 62 14.84 -15.44 6.30
N GLU A 63 14.78 -15.47 7.62
CA GLU A 63 14.20 -14.38 8.39
C GLU A 63 14.84 -13.00 8.18
N PRO A 64 16.18 -12.84 8.06
CA PRO A 64 16.77 -11.53 7.81
C PRO A 64 16.42 -10.98 6.41
N THR A 65 16.34 -11.83 5.38
CA THR A 65 15.81 -11.43 4.07
C THR A 65 14.36 -11.00 4.17
N LEU A 66 13.51 -11.73 4.90
CA LEU A 66 12.12 -11.35 5.08
C LEU A 66 11.97 -9.98 5.78
N ARG A 67 12.75 -9.73 6.85
CA ARG A 67 12.77 -8.43 7.53
C ARG A 67 13.14 -7.29 6.57
N THR A 68 14.12 -7.53 5.70
CA THR A 68 14.54 -6.57 4.67
C THR A 68 13.41 -6.31 3.67
N ILE A 69 12.74 -7.35 3.19
CA ILE A 69 11.62 -7.22 2.23
C ILE A 69 10.45 -6.44 2.87
N LEU A 70 10.12 -6.72 4.14
CA LEU A 70 9.08 -5.99 4.87
C LEU A 70 9.41 -4.50 5.00
N MET A 71 10.67 -4.17 5.29
CA MET A 71 11.14 -2.79 5.40
C MET A 71 11.05 -2.05 4.06
N VAL A 72 11.47 -2.71 2.97
CA VAL A 72 11.34 -2.18 1.60
C VAL A 72 9.87 -2.00 1.21
N SER A 73 9.01 -2.94 1.57
CA SER A 73 7.56 -2.87 1.32
C SER A 73 6.94 -1.66 2.02
N LYS A 74 7.30 -1.42 3.28
CA LYS A 74 6.85 -0.26 4.04
C LYS A 74 7.36 1.05 3.43
N HIS A 75 8.62 1.12 3.04
CA HIS A 75 9.21 2.31 2.41
C HIS A 75 8.58 2.62 1.04
N LYS A 76 8.31 1.62 0.21
CA LYS A 76 7.71 1.80 -1.13
C LYS A 76 6.23 2.17 -1.11
N THR A 77 5.49 1.78 -0.07
CA THR A 77 4.05 2.05 0.05
C THR A 77 3.74 3.32 0.87
N HIS A 78 4.65 3.76 1.73
CA HIS A 78 4.59 5.06 2.38
C HIS A 78 5.21 6.16 1.50
N ALA A 79 4.44 6.70 0.57
CA ALA A 79 4.76 7.91 -0.18
C ALA A 79 3.43 8.60 -0.53
N ILE A 80 3.14 9.89 -0.30
CA ILE A 80 3.93 11.13 -0.13
C ILE A 80 3.11 12.11 0.74
N TYR A 81 3.80 13.02 1.44
CA TYR A 81 3.25 14.15 2.17
C TYR A 81 2.45 15.11 1.29
N PHE A 82 1.18 15.34 1.63
CA PHE A 82 0.48 16.58 1.27
C PHE A 82 0.27 17.33 2.59
N GLU A 83 0.78 18.57 2.70
CA GLU A 83 0.62 19.43 3.88
C GLU A 83 1.03 18.80 5.24
N GLY A 84 2.16 18.11 5.30
CA GLY A 84 2.69 17.59 6.57
C GLY A 84 1.99 16.34 7.12
N LYS A 85 0.98 15.78 6.43
CA LYS A 85 0.34 14.51 6.81
C LYS A 85 0.87 13.35 5.97
N ILE A 86 1.32 12.31 6.66
CA ILE A 86 1.73 11.05 6.04
C ILE A 86 0.44 10.31 5.63
N LEU A 87 0.07 10.40 4.35
CA LEU A 87 -0.98 9.57 3.77
C LEU A 87 -0.33 8.28 3.29
N SER A 88 -0.63 7.17 3.98
CA SER A 88 -0.28 5.84 3.49
C SER A 88 -1.27 5.46 2.39
N ASN A 89 -0.77 5.30 1.16
CA ASN A 89 -1.56 4.70 0.06
C ASN A 89 -1.45 3.17 0.08
N ALA A 90 -0.97 2.59 1.18
CA ALA A 90 -0.87 1.17 1.34
C ALA A 90 -2.27 0.58 1.57
N ASP A 91 -2.64 -0.37 0.72
CA ASP A 91 -3.82 -1.24 0.91
C ASP A 91 -3.71 -2.14 2.15
N VAL A 92 -2.49 -2.34 2.66
CA VAL A 92 -2.23 -3.09 3.90
C VAL A 92 -1.20 -2.31 4.70
N ASP A 93 -1.57 -1.86 5.89
CA ASP A 93 -0.65 -1.26 6.84
C ASP A 93 -0.30 -2.29 7.93
N PHE A 94 0.93 -2.24 8.42
CA PHE A 94 1.40 -3.15 9.45
C PHE A 94 2.54 -2.56 10.27
N TYR A 95 2.69 -3.08 11.49
CA TYR A 95 3.83 -2.82 12.35
C TYR A 95 4.43 -4.13 12.86
N ILE A 96 5.69 -4.06 13.22
CA ILE A 96 6.43 -5.19 13.77
C ILE A 96 6.64 -4.88 15.25
N HIS A 97 6.20 -5.79 16.11
CA HIS A 97 6.46 -5.75 17.54
C HIS A 97 7.25 -7.00 17.91
N ASP A 98 8.50 -6.82 18.32
CA ASP A 98 9.44 -7.91 18.55
C ASP A 98 9.57 -8.78 17.29
N ASP A 99 9.15 -10.05 17.34
CA ASP A 99 9.11 -10.97 16.19
C ASP A 99 7.72 -11.23 15.61
N MET A 100 6.74 -10.39 15.96
CA MET A 100 5.36 -10.49 15.51
C MET A 100 4.97 -9.32 14.61
N ILE A 101 4.40 -9.65 13.45
CA ILE A 101 3.84 -8.69 12.51
C ILE A 101 2.36 -8.54 12.84
N HIS A 102 1.93 -7.31 13.10
CA HIS A 102 0.54 -6.95 13.33
C HIS A 102 0.02 -6.16 12.14
N VAL A 103 -0.99 -6.71 11.47
CA VAL A 103 -1.62 -6.09 10.32
C VAL A 103 -2.75 -5.20 10.80
N ILE A 104 -2.66 -3.91 10.44
CA ILE A 104 -3.70 -2.92 10.70
C ILE A 104 -4.72 -3.05 9.57
N GLU A 105 -5.85 -3.69 9.87
CA GLU A 105 -6.99 -3.68 8.98
C GLU A 105 -7.57 -2.27 8.94
N SER A 106 -7.53 -1.62 7.78
CA SER A 106 -8.28 -0.37 7.56
C SER A 106 -9.77 -0.72 7.51
N LYS A 107 -10.41 -0.78 8.67
CA LYS A 107 -11.88 -0.89 8.72
C LYS A 107 -12.41 0.40 8.08
N PRO A 108 -13.24 0.35 7.02
CA PRO A 108 -13.94 1.53 6.58
C PRO A 108 -14.65 2.08 7.82
N SER A 109 -14.48 3.38 8.10
CA SER A 109 -15.08 4.00 9.27
C SER A 109 -16.56 3.62 9.29
N LYS A 110 -16.96 2.83 10.30
CA LYS A 110 -18.30 2.27 10.32
C LYS A 110 -19.27 3.45 10.37
N LEU A 111 -20.00 3.67 9.28
CA LEU A 111 -21.10 4.65 9.21
C LEU A 111 -22.10 4.47 10.36
N TYR A 112 -22.12 3.27 10.96
CA TYR A 112 -22.86 2.93 12.18
C TYR A 112 -22.54 3.82 13.38
N GLY A 113 -21.27 4.24 13.57
CA GLY A 113 -20.90 5.15 14.66
C GLY A 113 -21.57 6.51 14.50
N ASN A 114 -21.46 7.09 13.30
CA ASN A 114 -22.13 8.37 12.99
C ASN A 114 -23.66 8.24 13.05
N TYR A 115 -24.22 7.13 12.58
CA TYR A 115 -25.66 6.87 12.70
C TYR A 115 -26.12 6.83 14.17
N PHE A 116 -25.37 6.14 15.04
CA PHE A 116 -25.66 6.12 16.47
C PHE A 116 -25.54 7.49 17.12
N LEU A 117 -24.48 8.25 16.82
CA LEU A 117 -24.33 9.61 17.33
C LEU A 117 -25.50 10.50 16.89
N TRP A 118 -25.89 10.42 15.62
CA TRP A 118 -27.06 11.14 15.12
C TRP A 118 -28.33 10.76 15.86
N GLN A 119 -28.54 9.48 16.13
CA GLN A 119 -29.74 9.02 16.81
C GLN A 119 -29.76 9.43 18.28
N ILE A 120 -28.61 9.47 18.96
CA ILE A 120 -28.48 9.99 20.33
C ILE A 120 -28.87 11.48 20.36
N VAL A 121 -28.27 12.30 19.48
CA VAL A 121 -28.58 13.73 19.38
C VAL A 121 -30.06 13.97 19.08
N LYS A 122 -30.65 13.16 18.18
CA LYS A 122 -32.08 13.23 17.86
C LYS A 122 -32.98 12.90 19.06
N LEU A 123 -32.62 11.88 19.83
CA LEU A 123 -33.37 11.49 21.03
C LEU A 123 -33.28 12.54 22.13
N GLU A 124 -32.11 13.14 22.36
CA GLU A 124 -31.94 14.26 23.30
C GLU A 124 -32.81 15.47 22.91
N GLY A 125 -32.89 15.77 21.61
CA GLY A 125 -33.80 16.81 21.10
C GLY A 125 -35.26 16.51 21.44
N MET A 126 -35.72 15.29 21.18
CA MET A 126 -37.09 14.85 21.49
C MET A 126 -37.40 14.90 22.99
N ILE A 127 -36.46 14.50 23.85
CA ILE A 127 -36.62 14.56 25.31
C ILE A 127 -36.78 16.01 25.76
N ASN A 128 -35.92 16.92 25.28
CA ASN A 128 -36.03 18.34 25.59
C ASN A 128 -37.36 18.95 25.13
N ASP A 129 -37.86 18.55 23.97
CA ASP A 129 -39.17 19.00 23.47
C ASP A 129 -40.32 18.46 24.34
N MET A 130 -40.25 17.20 24.77
CA MET A 130 -41.24 16.61 25.69
C MET A 130 -41.23 17.28 27.07
N ASP A 131 -40.06 17.62 27.60
CA ASP A 131 -39.93 18.31 28.89
C ASP A 131 -40.47 19.74 28.82
N ARG A 132 -40.33 20.42 27.68
CA ARG A 132 -40.96 21.74 27.45
C ARG A 132 -42.48 21.66 27.42
N ILE A 133 -43.05 20.63 26.79
CA ILE A 133 -44.51 20.43 26.70
C ILE A 133 -45.12 20.06 28.07
N LYS A 134 -44.35 19.45 28.98
CA LYS A 134 -44.81 19.13 30.35
C LYS A 134 -44.78 20.33 31.32
N LEU A 135 -44.12 21.42 30.93
CA LEU A 135 -44.01 22.65 31.73
C LEU A 135 -45.11 23.67 31.42
N ASP A 136 -45.91 23.44 30.38
CA ASP A 136 -47.21 24.08 30.10
C ASP A 136 -48.38 23.19 30.58
#